data_AF-A0AAV5UGJ2-F1
#
_entry.id   AF-A0AAV5UGJ2-F1
#
_cell.length_a   1.000
_cell.length_b   1.000
_cell.length_c   1.000
_cell.angle_alpha   90.00
_cell.angle_beta   90.00
_cell.angle_gamma   90.00
#
_symmetry.space_group_name_H-M   'P 1'
#
loop_
_entity.id
_entity.type
_entity.pdbx_description
1 polymer ?
#
loop_
_entity_poly.entity_id
_entity_poly.type
_entity_poly.pdbx_seq_one_letter_code
_entity_poly.pdbx_strand_id
1 'polypeptide(L)'
;MARSRHADDILNINVGGKKYTVRRTDMLADPRSKLAEWFKPGTLKPIATDKGGNYYLDRDAKTFRHILAYLRLKKEKFVPSLALPSKPDDLAN
;
A
#
# COMPACT_ATOMS: atom_id res chain seq x y z
N MET A 1 13.68 -22.45 -3.67
CA MET A 1 14.22 -21.52 -2.67
C MET A 1 13.17 -20.44 -2.39
N ALA A 2 12.75 -20.25 -1.14
CA ALA A 2 11.83 -19.17 -0.81
C ALA A 2 12.57 -17.82 -0.93
N ARG A 3 12.03 -16.89 -1.72
CA ARG A 3 12.58 -15.53 -1.79
C ARG A 3 12.55 -14.90 -0.39
N SER A 4 13.68 -14.33 0.02
CA SER A 4 13.72 -13.43 1.18
C SER A 4 12.74 -12.28 0.93
N ARG A 5 11.80 -12.06 1.85
CA ARG A 5 10.79 -11.00 1.76
C ARG A 5 11.30 -9.78 2.51
N HIS A 6 11.51 -8.66 1.83
CA HIS A 6 12.01 -7.42 2.44
C HIS A 6 10.90 -6.40 2.59
N ALA A 7 11.06 -5.49 3.57
CA ALA A 7 10.11 -4.42 3.86
C ALA A 7 9.86 -3.51 2.66
N ASP A 8 10.86 -3.35 1.78
CA ASP A 8 10.83 -2.46 0.61
C ASP A 8 10.48 -3.16 -0.71
N ASP A 9 10.05 -4.43 -0.65
CA ASP A 9 9.66 -5.17 -1.86
C ASP A 9 8.56 -4.45 -2.65
N ILE A 10 8.67 -4.48 -3.98
CA ILE A 10 7.57 -4.14 -4.87
C ILE A 10 6.66 -5.37 -4.99
N LEU A 11 5.37 -5.19 -4.70
CA LEU A 11 4.36 -6.23 -4.73
C LEU A 11 3.35 -5.97 -5.84
N ASN A 12 2.93 -7.03 -6.51
CA ASN A 12 1.79 -7.01 -7.41
C ASN A 12 0.59 -7.66 -6.72
N ILE A 13 -0.52 -6.92 -6.66
CA ILE A 13 -1.76 -7.33 -6.01
C ILE A 13 -2.88 -7.27 -7.06
N ASN A 14 -3.59 -8.38 -7.25
CA ASN A 14 -4.80 -8.46 -8.02
C ASN A 14 -6.01 -8.28 -7.09
N VAL A 15 -6.78 -7.21 -7.28
CA VAL A 15 -7.96 -6.88 -6.49
C VAL A 15 -9.19 -6.94 -7.38
N GLY A 16 -10.00 -7.99 -7.22
CA GLY A 16 -11.23 -8.19 -8.01
C GLY A 16 -11.00 -8.18 -9.52
N GLY A 17 -9.82 -8.61 -9.99
CA GLY A 17 -9.42 -8.62 -11.40
C GLY A 17 -8.53 -7.43 -11.82
N LYS A 18 -8.42 -6.37 -10.99
CA LYS A 18 -7.55 -5.22 -11.28
C LYS A 18 -6.20 -5.35 -10.61
N LYS A 19 -5.12 -5.23 -11.40
CA LYS A 19 -3.75 -5.27 -10.90
C LYS A 19 -3.31 -3.91 -10.34
N TYR A 20 -2.67 -3.96 -9.18
CA TYR A 20 -2.02 -2.85 -8.49
C TYR A 20 -0.57 -3.21 -8.21
N THR A 21 0.35 -2.30 -8.50
CA THR A 21 1.74 -2.40 -8.09
C THR A 21 1.97 -1.44 -6.93
N VAL A 22 2.45 -1.96 -5.81
CA VAL A 22 2.60 -1.22 -4.54
C VAL A 22 3.94 -1.52 -3.89
N ARG A 23 4.41 -0.64 -3.00
CA ARG A 23 5.50 -1.00 -2.09
C ARG A 23 4.94 -1.75 -0.89
N ARG A 24 5.65 -2.77 -0.40
CA ARG A 24 5.26 -3.47 0.82
C ARG A 24 5.14 -2.49 2.00
N THR A 25 6.02 -1.50 2.10
CA THR A 25 5.89 -0.42 3.10
C THR A 25 4.57 0.33 3.06
N ASP A 26 3.92 0.49 1.90
CA ASP A 26 2.58 1.09 1.82
C ASP A 26 1.57 0.19 2.55
N MET A 27 1.64 -1.14 2.34
CA MET A 27 0.75 -2.10 2.99
C MET A 27 0.99 -2.25 4.50
N LEU A 28 2.18 -1.86 4.98
CA LEU A 28 2.56 -1.87 6.39
C LEU A 28 2.27 -0.54 7.11
N ALA A 29 1.77 0.48 6.40
CA ALA A 29 1.60 1.84 6.94
C ALA A 29 0.62 1.93 8.12
N ASP A 30 -0.31 0.99 8.24
CA ASP A 30 -1.14 0.81 9.43
C ASP A 30 -0.88 -0.55 10.09
N PRO A 31 -0.07 -0.61 11.16
CA PRO A 31 0.29 -1.85 11.83
C PRO A 31 -0.89 -2.64 12.40
N ARG A 32 -2.05 -2.01 12.61
CA ARG A 32 -3.26 -2.65 13.14
C ARG A 32 -4.17 -3.19 12.03
N SER A 33 -3.83 -2.95 10.77
CA SER A 33 -4.63 -3.39 9.62
C SER A 33 -4.36 -4.85 9.24
N LYS A 34 -5.37 -5.51 8.65
CA LYS A 34 -5.20 -6.84 8.04
C LYS A 34 -4.18 -6.85 6.90
N LEU A 35 -4.06 -5.74 6.17
CA LEU A 35 -3.04 -5.61 5.12
C LEU A 35 -1.63 -5.69 5.72
N ALA A 36 -1.39 -5.04 6.87
CA ALA A 36 -0.08 -5.13 7.51
C ALA A 36 0.23 -6.55 7.99
N GLU A 37 -0.75 -7.27 8.54
CA GLU A 37 -0.62 -8.69 8.94
C GLU A 37 -0.24 -9.59 7.76
N TRP A 38 -0.95 -9.47 6.63
CA TRP A 38 -0.74 -10.31 5.45
C TRP A 38 0.58 -10.03 4.73
N PHE A 39 1.00 -8.77 4.70
CA PHE A 39 2.18 -8.34 3.95
C PHE A 39 3.43 -8.17 4.83
N LYS A 40 3.38 -8.50 6.12
CA LYS A 40 4.56 -8.48 6.99
C LYS A 40 5.63 -9.47 6.48
N PRO A 41 6.92 -9.09 6.45
CA PRO A 41 8.01 -10.04 6.25
C PRO A 41 7.92 -11.18 7.27
N GLY A 42 8.10 -12.42 6.82
CA GLY A 42 8.02 -13.60 7.69
C GLY A 42 6.61 -14.14 7.95
N THR A 43 5.55 -13.55 7.38
CA THR A 43 4.18 -14.11 7.50
C THR A 43 4.14 -15.57 7.02
N LEU A 44 3.81 -16.49 7.92
CA LEU A 44 3.83 -17.94 7.67
C LEU A 44 2.71 -18.40 6.72
N LYS A 45 1.57 -17.71 6.73
CA LYS A 45 0.42 -17.97 5.86
C LYS A 45 0.13 -16.75 4.99
N PRO A 46 0.84 -16.58 3.84
CA PRO A 46 0.52 -15.50 2.92
C PRO A 46 -0.88 -15.72 2.33
N ILE A 47 -1.53 -14.62 1.92
CA ILE A 47 -2.78 -14.70 1.16
C ILE A 47 -2.56 -15.39 -0.18
N ALA A 48 -3.63 -15.93 -0.75
CA ALA A 48 -3.61 -16.62 -2.03
C ALA A 48 -3.05 -15.72 -3.15
N THR A 49 -2.49 -16.34 -4.17
CA THR A 49 -2.06 -15.67 -5.40
C THR A 49 -2.91 -16.14 -6.58
N ASP A 50 -3.10 -15.27 -7.57
CA ASP A 50 -3.68 -15.66 -8.86
C ASP A 50 -2.69 -16.52 -9.68
N LYS A 51 -3.13 -16.99 -10.87
CA LYS A 51 -2.30 -17.79 -11.79
C LYS A 51 -1.00 -17.09 -12.23
N GLY A 52 -0.93 -15.76 -12.12
CA GLY A 52 0.25 -14.96 -12.44
C GLY A 52 1.14 -14.65 -11.25
N GLY A 53 0.88 -15.25 -10.07
CA GLY A 53 1.64 -15.02 -8.85
C GLY A 53 1.36 -13.68 -8.17
N ASN A 54 0.32 -12.94 -8.58
CA ASN A 54 -0.07 -11.69 -7.92
C ASN A 54 -0.92 -12.03 -6.69
N TYR A 55 -0.68 -11.37 -5.57
CA TYR A 55 -1.51 -11.55 -4.37
C TYR A 55 -2.97 -11.22 -4.69
N TYR A 56 -3.89 -12.12 -4.36
CA TYR A 56 -5.29 -11.99 -4.74
C TYR A 56 -6.14 -11.50 -3.57
N LEU A 57 -6.87 -10.41 -3.80
CA LEU A 57 -7.89 -9.88 -2.91
C LEU A 57 -9.25 -9.95 -3.60
N ASP A 58 -10.15 -10.73 -3.02
CA ASP A 58 -11.53 -10.87 -3.49
C ASP A 58 -12.38 -9.66 -3.04
N ARG A 59 -12.04 -8.48 -3.55
CA ARG A 59 -12.62 -7.19 -3.16
C ARG A 59 -12.78 -6.27 -4.37
N ASP A 60 -13.60 -5.24 -4.22
CA ASP A 60 -13.79 -4.22 -5.25
C ASP A 60 -12.53 -3.36 -5.44
N ALA A 61 -12.09 -3.26 -6.70
CA ALA A 61 -10.91 -2.51 -7.07
C ALA A 61 -11.07 -1.00 -6.88
N LYS A 62 -12.27 -0.43 -7.11
CA LYS A 62 -12.49 1.02 -7.01
C LYS A 62 -12.35 1.50 -5.57
N THR A 63 -12.90 0.73 -4.63
CA THR A 63 -12.78 0.96 -3.19
C THR A 63 -11.33 0.81 -2.72
N PHE A 64 -10.62 -0.22 -3.19
CA PHE A 64 -9.22 -0.45 -2.82
C PHE A 64 -8.29 0.71 -3.19
N ARG A 65 -8.55 1.41 -4.30
CA ARG A 65 -7.80 2.63 -4.67
C ARG A 65 -7.78 3.66 -3.53
N HIS A 66 -8.89 3.86 -2.84
CA HIS A 66 -8.99 4.82 -1.74
C HIS A 66 -8.23 4.34 -0.50
N ILE A 67 -8.28 3.04 -0.20
CA ILE A 67 -7.49 2.43 0.88
C ILE A 67 -5.99 2.61 0.59
N LEU A 68 -5.55 2.32 -0.64
CA LEU A 68 -4.16 2.48 -1.04
C LEU A 68 -3.70 3.95 -0.97
N ALA A 69 -4.54 4.89 -1.38
CA ALA A 69 -4.26 6.32 -1.26
C ALA A 69 -4.11 6.74 0.22
N TYR A 70 -5.01 6.28 1.09
CA TYR A 70 -4.92 6.51 2.54
C TYR A 70 -3.62 5.97 3.13
N LEU A 71 -3.24 4.73 2.79
CA LEU A 71 -2.02 4.11 3.31
C LEU A 71 -0.76 4.85 2.87
N ARG A 72 -0.70 5.32 1.62
CA ARG A 72 0.42 6.13 1.11
C ARG A 72 0.54 7.46 1.86
N LEU A 73 -0.58 8.17 2.03
CA LEU A 73 -0.62 9.41 2.80
C LEU A 73 -0.20 9.22 4.26
N LYS A 74 -0.68 8.13 4.89
CA LYS A 74 -0.32 7.78 6.28
C LYS A 74 1.16 7.47 6.42
N LYS A 75 1.74 6.75 5.46
CA LYS A 75 3.17 6.43 5.44
C LYS A 75 4.03 7.69 5.32
N GLU A 76 3.61 8.64 4.50
CA GLU A 76 4.28 9.93 4.31
C GLU A 76 4.18 10.86 5.53
N LYS A 77 3.54 10.40 6.63
CA LYS A 77 3.37 11.15 7.88
C LYS A 77 2.91 12.59 7.62
N PHE A 78 1.85 12.76 6.82
CA PHE A 78 1.22 14.05 6.48
C PHE A 78 2.19 15.23 6.60
N VAL A 79 3.05 15.46 5.60
CA VAL A 79 3.90 16.64 5.60
C VAL A 79 2.99 17.86 5.44
N PRO A 80 2.88 18.78 6.41
CA PRO A 80 2.04 19.98 6.25
C PRO A 80 2.42 20.80 5.01
N SER A 81 3.66 20.66 4.53
CA SER A 81 4.17 21.25 3.29
C SER A 81 3.51 20.73 2.01
N LEU A 82 2.70 19.66 2.05
CA LEU A 82 1.87 19.21 0.93
C LEU A 82 0.47 19.83 0.95
N ALA A 83 0.04 20.37 2.10
CA ALA A 83 -1.30 20.94 2.29
C ALA A 83 -1.33 22.46 2.20
N LEU A 84 -0.16 23.11 2.33
CA LEU A 84 0.02 24.56 2.19
C LEU A 84 1.27 24.82 1.35
N PRO A 85 1.28 25.84 0.49
CA PRO A 85 2.55 26.31 -0.04
C PRO A 85 3.48 26.65 1.12
N SER A 86 4.76 26.32 0.96
CA SER A 86 5.81 26.59 1.94
C SER A 86 5.90 28.06 2.34
N LYS A 87 5.29 28.96 1.56
CA LYS A 87 5.10 30.38 1.84
C LYS A 87 3.63 30.76 1.59
N PRO A 88 2.82 30.97 2.64
CA PRO A 88 1.43 31.38 2.48
C PRO A 88 1.29 32.77 1.84
N ASP A 89 2.31 33.62 1.95
CA ASP A 89 2.34 34.97 1.36
C ASP A 89 2.29 34.96 -0.18
N ASP A 90 2.74 33.87 -0.82
CA ASP A 90 2.69 33.73 -2.29
C ASP A 90 1.25 33.50 -2.82
N LEU A 91 0.28 33.25 -1.94
CA LEU A 91 -1.15 33.12 -2.28
C LEU A 91 -1.93 34.43 -2.17
N ALA A 92 -1.32 35.49 -1.64
CA ALA A 92 -2.00 36.73 -1.32
C ALA A 92 -1.95 37.79 -2.44
N ASN A 93 -1.53 37.42 -3.66
CA ASN A 93 -1.44 38.32 -4.82
C ASN A 93 -2.55 38.07 -5.85
#